data_AF-A0A0S7WNX9-F1
#
_entry.id   AF-A0A0S7WNX9-F1
#
_cell.length_a   1.000
_cell.length_b   1.000
_cell.length_c   1.000
_cell.angle_alpha   90.00
_cell.angle_beta   90.00
_cell.angle_gamma   90.00
#
_symmetry.space_group_name_H-M   'P 1'
#
loop_
_entity.id
_entity.type
_entity.pdbx_description
1 polymer ?
#
loop_
_entity_poly.entity_id
_entity_poly.type
_entity_poly.pdbx_seq_one_letter_code
_entity_poly.pdbx_strand_id
1 'polypeptide(L)'
;MIGLGRAKKEEEKLAEICHVCGESLDRDNVSRCLICGGRFHVAWSIDAPIKNCGQAWFEERSCSLGFICTPCINENPELRRSLIDTEGPPF
;
A
#
# COMPACT_ATOMS: atom_id res chain seq x y z
N MET A 1 -22.53 -22.10 -35.12
CA MET A 1 -21.66 -22.39 -33.97
C MET A 1 -21.40 -21.10 -33.20
N ILE A 2 -21.79 -21.12 -31.94
CA ILE A 2 -21.34 -20.33 -30.78
C ILE A 2 -19.98 -19.62 -30.93
N GLY A 3 -19.98 -18.32 -30.60
CA GLY A 3 -18.92 -17.65 -29.83
C GLY A 3 -17.72 -17.09 -30.59
N LEU A 4 -17.83 -15.85 -31.11
CA LEU A 4 -16.66 -15.01 -31.34
C LEU A 4 -16.88 -13.63 -30.71
N GLY A 5 -15.96 -13.25 -29.81
CA GLY A 5 -15.59 -11.84 -29.69
C GLY A 5 -15.66 -11.17 -28.32
N ARG A 6 -15.74 -11.89 -27.19
CA ARG A 6 -15.43 -11.31 -25.86
C ARG A 6 -13.92 -10.99 -25.67
N ALA A 7 -13.24 -10.58 -26.73
CA ALA A 7 -11.80 -10.35 -26.75
C ALA A 7 -11.54 -9.00 -27.44
N LYS A 8 -11.79 -7.91 -26.69
CA LYS A 8 -11.25 -6.54 -26.93
C LYS A 8 -11.77 -5.52 -25.91
N LYS A 9 -11.98 -5.94 -24.66
CA LYS A 9 -12.23 -5.03 -23.54
C LYS A 9 -11.22 -5.30 -22.42
N GLU A 10 -9.96 -5.46 -22.81
CA GLU A 10 -8.82 -5.26 -21.90
C GLU A 10 -8.43 -3.79 -22.09
N GLU A 11 -9.25 -2.89 -21.56
CA GLU A 11 -8.90 -2.17 -20.34
C GLU A 11 -7.57 -1.42 -20.52
N GLU A 12 -7.64 -0.25 -21.14
CA GLU A 12 -6.93 0.93 -20.63
C GLU A 12 -7.39 1.15 -19.18
N LYS A 13 -6.97 0.27 -18.27
CA LYS A 13 -7.12 0.51 -16.84
C LYS A 13 -6.10 1.59 -16.53
N LEU A 14 -6.55 2.80 -16.26
CA LEU A 14 -5.68 3.89 -15.80
C LEU A 14 -4.73 3.31 -14.75
N ALA A 15 -3.42 3.35 -15.03
CA ALA A 15 -2.42 2.96 -14.07
C ALA A 15 -2.62 3.84 -12.83
N GLU A 16 -2.98 3.21 -11.70
CA GLU A 16 -3.12 3.96 -10.45
C GLU A 16 -1.74 4.48 -10.05
N ILE A 17 -1.69 5.70 -9.52
CA ILE A 17 -0.44 6.38 -9.16
C ILE A 17 -0.30 6.39 -7.64
N CYS A 18 0.92 6.12 -7.15
CA CYS A 18 1.27 6.22 -5.76
C CYS A 18 1.19 7.68 -5.33
N HIS A 19 0.35 7.97 -4.34
CA HIS A 19 0.17 9.34 -3.86
C HIS A 19 1.43 9.92 -3.20
N VAL A 20 2.36 9.07 -2.78
CA VAL A 20 3.57 9.49 -2.05
C VAL A 20 4.71 9.84 -3.01
N CYS A 21 5.04 8.95 -3.95
CA CYS A 21 6.19 9.12 -4.84
C CYS A 21 5.81 9.51 -6.28
N GLY A 22 4.53 9.45 -6.65
CA GLY A 22 4.05 9.79 -8.00
C GLY A 22 4.32 8.71 -9.07
N GLU A 23 4.92 7.58 -8.70
CA GLU A 23 5.17 6.46 -9.61
C GLU A 23 3.96 5.53 -9.74
N SER A 24 3.90 4.73 -10.80
CA SER A 24 2.83 3.77 -11.02
C SER A 24 2.79 2.70 -9.92
N LEU A 25 1.59 2.39 -9.45
CA LEU A 25 1.33 1.28 -8.55
C LEU A 25 1.23 -0.01 -9.36
N ASP A 26 1.83 -1.08 -8.85
CA ASP A 26 1.42 -2.42 -9.25
C ASP A 26 0.09 -2.78 -8.56
N ARG A 27 -0.55 -3.86 -9.01
CA ARG A 27 -1.85 -4.26 -8.44
C ARG A 27 -1.70 -4.99 -7.11
N ASP A 28 -0.52 -5.50 -6.81
CA ASP A 28 -0.28 -6.49 -5.77
C ASP A 28 0.32 -5.86 -4.51
N ASN A 29 1.30 -4.97 -4.66
CA ASN A 29 2.04 -4.26 -3.61
C ASN A 29 1.50 -2.86 -3.36
N VAL A 30 0.19 -2.78 -3.15
CA VAL A 30 -0.53 -1.53 -2.90
C VAL A 30 -1.36 -1.61 -1.62
N SER A 31 -1.38 -0.53 -0.85
CA SER A 31 -2.34 -0.34 0.23
C SER A 31 -2.93 1.07 0.20
N ARG A 32 -3.94 1.30 1.03
CA ARG A 32 -4.65 2.58 1.17
C ARG A 32 -4.39 3.14 2.57
N CYS A 33 -3.96 4.40 2.61
CA CYS A 33 -3.70 5.10 3.86
C CYS A 33 -4.99 5.21 4.69
N LEU A 34 -4.95 4.77 5.95
CA LEU A 34 -6.10 4.86 6.87
C LEU A 34 -6.51 6.31 7.16
N ILE A 35 -5.58 7.26 7.02
CA ILE A 35 -5.79 8.68 7.34
C ILE A 35 -6.28 9.46 6.11
N CYS A 36 -5.47 9.53 5.05
CA CYS A 36 -5.80 10.36 3.89
C CYS A 36 -6.54 9.62 2.77
N GLY A 37 -6.67 8.30 2.85
CA GLY A 37 -7.31 7.49 1.79
C GLY A 37 -6.49 7.33 0.50
N GLY A 38 -5.30 7.93 0.41
CA GLY A 38 -4.39 7.80 -0.73
C GLY A 38 -3.84 6.37 -0.87
N ARG A 39 -3.68 5.89 -2.11
CA ARG A 39 -3.05 4.60 -2.40
C ARG A 39 -1.53 4.76 -2.49
N PHE A 40 -0.76 3.79 -1.99
CA PHE A 40 0.70 3.88 -1.92
C PHE A 40 1.43 2.54 -1.95
N HIS A 41 2.73 2.64 -2.28
CA HIS A 41 3.81 1.65 -2.13
C HIS A 41 3.80 0.83 -0.84
N VAL A 42 3.39 -0.45 -0.83
CA VAL A 42 3.69 -1.34 0.31
C VAL A 42 4.12 -2.74 -0.14
N ALA A 43 5.29 -3.18 0.30
CA ALA A 43 5.79 -4.53 0.09
C ALA A 43 5.04 -5.53 0.98
N TRP A 44 4.42 -6.55 0.37
CA TRP A 44 3.77 -7.65 1.11
C TRP A 44 4.68 -8.86 1.36
N SER A 45 5.92 -8.79 0.89
CA SER A 45 6.96 -9.79 1.09
C SER A 45 8.30 -9.10 1.26
N ILE A 46 9.20 -9.70 2.03
CA ILE A 46 10.58 -9.21 2.21
C ILE A 46 11.36 -9.12 0.90
N ASP A 47 11.00 -9.96 -0.08
CA ASP A 47 11.68 -10.04 -1.38
C ASP A 47 10.95 -9.24 -2.48
N ALA A 48 9.90 -8.49 -2.14
CA ALA A 48 9.16 -7.71 -3.13
C ALA A 48 10.05 -6.56 -3.64
N PRO A 49 10.33 -6.45 -4.96
CA PRO A 49 11.23 -5.45 -5.53
C PRO A 49 10.53 -4.09 -5.69
N ILE A 50 9.82 -3.65 -4.65
CA ILE A 50 9.00 -2.44 -4.65
C ILE A 50 9.45 -1.50 -3.53
N LYS A 51 9.23 -0.20 -3.74
CA LYS A 51 9.48 0.80 -2.71
C LYS A 51 8.41 0.70 -1.61
N ASN A 52 8.83 0.90 -0.35
CA ASN A 52 7.90 1.15 0.74
C ASN A 52 7.66 2.65 0.89
N CYS A 53 6.45 3.10 0.57
CA CYS A 53 6.00 4.49 0.69
C CYS A 53 5.12 4.73 1.93
N GLY A 54 5.13 3.79 2.86
CA GLY A 54 4.43 3.83 4.13
C GLY A 54 4.75 2.59 4.95
N GLN A 55 4.03 2.42 6.06
CA GLN A 55 4.24 1.31 6.99
C GLN A 55 2.93 0.77 7.52
N ALA A 56 2.99 -0.49 7.96
CA ALA A 56 1.94 -1.06 8.80
C ALA A 56 1.98 -0.43 10.20
N TRP A 57 0.80 -0.24 10.77
CA TRP A 57 0.58 0.41 12.06
C TRP A 57 -0.47 -0.37 12.83
N PHE A 58 -0.28 -0.49 14.15
CA PHE A 58 -1.19 -1.22 15.03
C PHE A 58 -1.78 -0.29 16.08
N GLU A 59 -3.11 -0.21 16.16
CA GLU A 59 -3.79 0.46 17.27
C GLU A 59 -4.06 -0.54 18.39
N GLU A 60 -3.39 -0.35 19.52
CA GLU A 60 -3.47 -1.28 20.65
C GLU A 60 -4.87 -1.31 21.29
N ARG A 61 -5.56 -0.17 21.38
CA ARG A 61 -6.85 -0.11 22.09
C ARG A 61 -7.96 -0.83 21.33
N SER A 62 -7.96 -0.74 20.01
CA SER A 62 -8.96 -1.38 19.15
C SER A 62 -8.46 -2.64 18.49
N CYS A 63 -7.24 -3.10 18.83
CA CYS A 63 -6.57 -4.23 18.19
C CYS A 63 -6.65 -4.18 16.66
N SER A 64 -6.47 -3.00 16.08
CA SER A 64 -6.69 -2.76 14.66
C SER A 64 -5.38 -2.64 13.91
N LEU A 65 -5.27 -3.35 12.79
CA LEU A 65 -4.17 -3.21 11.84
C LEU A 65 -4.54 -2.19 10.77
N GLY A 66 -3.65 -1.25 10.51
CA GLY A 66 -3.79 -0.26 9.45
C GLY A 66 -2.49 -0.08 8.67
N PHE A 67 -2.58 0.65 7.57
CA PHE A 67 -1.45 1.04 6.74
C PHE A 67 -1.46 2.55 6.57
N ILE A 68 -0.34 3.21 6.87
CA ILE A 68 -0.23 4.66 6.87
C ILE A 68 0.90 5.08 5.92
N CYS A 69 0.64 6.05 5.05
CA CYS A 69 1.67 6.58 4.15
C CYS A 69 2.70 7.45 4.91
N THR A 70 3.92 7.52 4.39
CA THR A 70 4.99 8.31 5.01
C THR A 70 4.64 9.79 5.27
N PRO A 71 3.92 10.51 4.37
CA PRO A 71 3.47 11.88 4.66
C PRO A 71 2.60 11.96 5.92
N CYS A 72 1.58 11.11 6.06
CA CYS A 72 0.72 11.11 7.24
C CYS A 72 1.47 10.69 8.50
N ILE A 73 2.43 9.75 8.43
CA ILE A 73 3.31 9.42 9.57
C ILE A 73 4.13 10.64 10.01
N ASN A 74 4.63 11.41 9.04
CA ASN A 74 5.44 12.60 9.34
C ASN A 74 4.61 13.72 9.98
N GLU A 75 3.37 13.89 9.55
CA GLU A 75 2.42 14.87 10.09
C GLU A 75 1.81 14.46 11.44
N ASN A 76 1.84 13.17 11.79
CA ASN A 76 1.25 12.60 13.01
C ASN A 76 2.33 11.81 13.80
N PRO A 77 3.28 12.50 14.47
CA PRO A 77 4.43 11.85 15.11
C PRO A 77 4.10 10.80 16.17
N GLU A 78 2.94 10.90 16.80
CA GLU A 78 2.44 9.96 17.80
C GLU A 78 2.25 8.54 17.24
N LEU A 79 1.96 8.41 15.94
CA LEU A 79 1.79 7.11 15.27
C LEU A 79 3.08 6.28 15.29
N ARG A 80 4.25 6.93 15.35
CA ARG A 80 5.56 6.27 15.28
C ARG A 80 5.78 5.24 16.38
N ARG A 81 5.11 5.37 17.52
CA ARG A 81 5.25 4.43 18.65
C ARG A 81 4.66 3.05 18.37
N SER A 82 3.73 2.96 17.41
CA SER A 82 3.00 1.73 17.11
C SER A 82 3.13 1.32 15.65
N LEU A 83 4.17 1.83 14.97
CA LEU A 83 4.57 1.31 13.67
C LEU A 83 5.15 -0.10 13.86
N ILE A 84 4.76 -1.00 12.97
CA ILE A 84 5.32 -2.34 12.94
C ILE A 84 6.67 -2.26 12.22
N ASP A 85 7.72 -2.70 12.91
CA ASP A 85 9.02 -2.90 12.28
C ASP A 85 8.94 -4.13 11.36
N THR A 86 9.21 -3.91 10.08
CA THR A 86 9.19 -4.94 9.04
C THR A 86 10.59 -5.26 8.52
N GLU A 87 11.62 -4.56 9.02
CA GLU A 87 13.03 -4.74 8.64
C GLU A 87 13.85 -5.48 9.72
N GLY A 88 13.24 -5.79 10.87
CA GLY A 88 13.86 -6.60 11.92
C GLY A 88 13.97 -8.09 11.55
N PRO A 89 15.03 -8.80 12.00
CA PRO A 89 15.14 -10.23 11.78
C PRO A 89 13.94 -10.96 12.43
N PRO A 90 13.40 -12.01 11.78
CA PRO A 90 12.43 -12.87 12.42
C PRO A 90 13.16 -13.73 13.46
N PHE A 91 13.38 -13.16 14.63
CA PHE A 91 13.97 -13.80 15.82
C PHE A 91 15.46 -14.17 15.70
#